data_AF-A0A535B200-F1
#
_entry.id   AF-A0A535B200-F1
#
_cell.length_a   1.000
_cell.length_b   1.000
_cell.length_c   1.000
_cell.angle_alpha   90.00
_cell.angle_beta   90.00
_cell.angle_gamma   90.00
#
_symmetry.space_group_name_H-M   'P 1'
#
loop_
_entity.id
_entity.type
_entity.pdbx_description
1 polymer ?
#
loop_
_entity_poly.entity_id
_entity_poly.type
_entity_poly.pdbx_seq_one_letter_code
_entity_poly.pdbx_strand_id
1 'polypeptide(L)'
;MTFVLDASVTLGWLFPDERNAYPRTILGRLAHAPALVSSVWALEVANGLLVAERLGRVSTADASLVHTILKDLPVGADSVSVDAALGPILTVVRTRAQRI
;
A
#
# COMPACT_ATOMS: atom_id res chain seq x y z
N MET A 1 5.42 18.62 1.49
CA MET A 1 6.07 17.79 0.45
C MET A 1 5.30 16.49 0.34
N THR A 2 4.94 16.06 -0.86
CA THR A 2 4.28 14.77 -1.13
C THR A 2 5.26 13.62 -0.85
N PHE A 3 4.77 12.50 -0.33
CA PHE A 3 5.57 11.30 -0.06
C PHE A 3 4.86 10.05 -0.56
N VAL A 4 5.59 8.94 -0.70
CA VAL A 4 5.02 7.65 -1.10
C VAL A 4 4.59 6.86 0.14
N LEU A 5 3.33 6.45 0.19
CA LEU A 5 2.77 5.60 1.23
C LEU A 5 2.70 4.15 0.72
N ASP A 6 3.37 3.26 1.43
CA ASP A 6 3.37 1.84 1.14
C ASP A 6 2.21 1.09 1.86
N ALA A 7 1.77 -0.02 1.28
CA ALA A 7 0.71 -0.85 1.87
C ALA A 7 1.11 -1.43 3.22
N SER A 8 2.37 -1.83 3.39
CA SER A 8 2.87 -2.37 4.68
C SER A 8 2.82 -1.33 5.80
N VAL A 9 3.08 -0.06 5.49
CA VAL A 9 2.98 1.06 6.44
C VAL A 9 1.54 1.31 6.85
N THR A 10 0.62 1.23 5.88
CA THR A 10 -0.82 1.34 6.12
C THR A 10 -1.31 0.22 7.04
N LEU A 11 -0.92 -1.02 6.76
CA LEU A 11 -1.27 -2.18 7.58
C LEU A 11 -0.65 -2.10 8.98
N GLY A 12 0.54 -1.50 9.12
CA GLY A 12 1.17 -1.25 10.42
C GLY A 12 0.36 -0.31 11.34
N TRP A 13 -0.60 0.46 10.83
CA TRP A 13 -1.53 1.23 11.68
C TRP A 13 -2.54 0.34 12.42
N LEU A 14 -2.80 -0.86 11.90
CA LEU A 14 -3.83 -1.76 12.39
C LEU A 14 -3.33 -2.68 13.51
N PHE A 15 -2.01 -2.73 13.72
CA PHE A 15 -1.36 -3.58 14.71
C PHE A 15 -0.64 -2.71 15.75
N PRO A 16 -1.36 -2.20 16.76
CA PRO A 16 -0.76 -1.34 17.79
C PRO A 16 0.36 -2.03 18.58
N ASP A 17 0.37 -3.36 18.63
CA ASP A 17 1.39 -4.20 19.29
C ASP A 17 2.75 -4.19 18.58
N GLU A 18 2.81 -3.75 17.31
CA GLU A 18 4.08 -3.53 16.64
C GLU A 18 4.76 -2.30 17.26
N ARG A 19 5.88 -2.53 17.96
CA ARG A 19 6.70 -1.49 18.64
C ARG A 19 7.28 -0.43 17.69
N ASN A 20 6.93 -0.48 16.41
CA ASN A 20 7.41 0.43 15.41
C ASN A 20 6.62 1.75 15.47
N ALA A 21 7.29 2.85 15.85
CA ALA A 21 6.70 4.19 15.82
C ALA A 21 6.55 4.76 14.40
N TYR A 22 7.16 4.12 13.40
CA TYR A 22 7.21 4.61 12.03
C TYR A 22 5.82 4.75 11.38
N PRO A 23 4.94 3.72 11.37
CA PRO A 23 3.59 3.87 10.82
C PRO A 23 2.82 5.04 11.43
N ARG A 24 2.79 5.15 12.77
CA ARG A 24 2.11 6.27 13.46
C ARG A 24 2.65 7.64 13.07
N THR A 25 3.97 7.75 12.88
CA THR A 25 4.60 9.00 12.41
C THR A 25 4.14 9.36 11.01
N ILE A 26 4.02 8.38 10.12
CA ILE A 26 3.52 8.59 8.74
C ILE A 26 2.03 8.98 8.74
N LEU A 27 1.21 8.39 9.62
CA LEU A 27 -0.19 8.78 9.76
C LEU A 27 -0.31 10.26 10.15
N GLY A 28 0.51 10.74 11.09
CA GLY A 28 0.56 12.17 11.45
C GLY A 28 0.97 13.08 10.29
N ARG A 29 1.77 12.59 9.33
CA ARG A 29 2.16 13.37 8.14
C ARG A 29 1.01 13.56 7.16
N LEU A 30 0.07 12.61 7.07
CA LEU A 30 -1.11 12.72 6.18
C LEU A 30 -2.00 13.91 6.53
N ALA A 31 -1.97 14.38 7.79
CA ALA A 31 -2.69 15.59 8.21
C ALA A 31 -2.14 16.88 7.57
N HIS A 32 -0.90 16.86 7.06
CA HIS A 32 -0.19 18.05 6.57
C HIS A 32 0.27 17.94 5.12
N ALA A 33 0.21 16.76 4.52
CA ALA A 33 0.57 16.54 3.12
C ALA A 33 -0.15 15.31 2.54
N PRO A 34 -0.63 15.39 1.29
CA PRO A 34 -1.14 14.20 0.61
C PRO A 34 -0.01 13.20 0.33
N ALA A 35 -0.37 11.93 0.21
CA ALA A 35 0.56 10.87 -0.17
C ALA A 35 0.23 10.31 -1.55
N LEU A 36 1.26 9.82 -2.24
CA LEU A 36 1.11 8.98 -3.42
C LEU A 36 1.19 7.52 -3.02
N VAL A 37 0.42 6.66 -3.68
CA VAL A 37 0.46 5.21 -3.49
C VAL A 37 0.71 4.52 -4.82
N SER A 38 1.23 3.28 -4.76
CA SER A 38 1.30 2.43 -5.95
C SER A 38 -0.11 2.12 -6.46
N SER A 39 -0.24 1.81 -7.75
CA SER A 39 -1.53 1.43 -8.34
C SER A 39 -2.14 0.16 -7.73
N VAL A 40 -1.34 -0.68 -7.07
CA VAL A 40 -1.77 -1.93 -6.42
C VAL A 40 -2.04 -1.78 -4.93
N TRP A 41 -1.76 -0.62 -4.34
CA TRP A 41 -1.83 -0.39 -2.89
C TRP A 41 -3.15 -0.83 -2.26
N ALA A 42 -4.30 -0.48 -2.86
CA ALA A 42 -5.60 -0.84 -2.32
C ALA A 42 -5.82 -2.38 -2.29
N LEU A 43 -5.28 -3.10 -3.29
CA LEU A 43 -5.34 -4.55 -3.35
C LEU A 43 -4.44 -5.19 -2.29
N GLU A 44 -3.25 -4.65 -2.08
CA GLU A 44 -2.31 -5.11 -1.06
C GLU A 44 -2.87 -4.89 0.36
N VAL A 45 -3.46 -3.72 0.62
CA VAL A 45 -4.10 -3.41 1.91
C VAL A 45 -5.31 -4.29 2.15
N ALA A 46 -6.19 -4.48 1.15
CA ALA A 46 -7.34 -5.37 1.27
C ALA A 46 -6.92 -6.82 1.55
N ASN A 47 -5.90 -7.32 0.84
CA ASN A 47 -5.36 -8.66 1.08
C ASN A 47 -4.75 -8.78 2.48
N GLY A 48 -3.98 -7.79 2.92
CA GLY A 48 -3.40 -7.76 4.27
C GLY A 48 -4.46 -7.79 5.37
N LEU A 49 -5.54 -7.02 5.21
CA LEU A 49 -6.71 -7.03 6.11
C LEU A 49 -7.36 -8.42 6.18
N LEU A 50 -7.62 -9.03 5.02
CA LEU A 50 -8.22 -10.37 4.96
C LEU A 50 -7.33 -11.43 5.62
N VAL A 51 -6.02 -11.36 5.41
CA VAL A 51 -5.07 -12.26 6.08
C VAL A 51 -5.09 -12.05 7.59
N ALA A 52 -5.12 -10.80 8.06
CA ALA A 52 -5.19 -10.49 9.48
C ALA A 52 -6.48 -11.01 10.14
N GLU A 53 -7.61 -10.89 9.44
CA GLU A 53 -8.90 -11.43 9.88
C GLU A 53 -8.87 -12.96 9.96
N ARG A 54 -8.34 -13.65 8.93
CA ARG A 54 -8.19 -15.11 8.93
C ARG A 54 -7.30 -15.62 10.06
N LEU A 55 -6.33 -14.81 10.50
CA LEU A 55 -5.44 -15.12 11.62
C LEU A 55 -6.02 -14.70 12.98
N GLY A 56 -7.23 -14.14 13.03
CA GLY A 56 -7.88 -13.68 14.25
C GLY A 56 -7.23 -12.46 14.90
N ARG A 57 -6.40 -11.72 14.16
CA ARG A 57 -5.71 -10.50 14.65
C ARG A 57 -6.58 -9.25 14.57
N VAL A 58 -7.62 -9.28 13.74
CA VAL A 58 -8.54 -8.17 13.45
C VAL A 58 -9.93 -8.79 13.27
N SER A 59 -10.98 -8.20 13.85
CA SER A 59 -12.35 -8.67 13.62
C SER A 59 -12.92 -8.14 12.30
N THR A 60 -13.98 -8.75 11.78
CA THR A 60 -14.69 -8.23 10.59
C THR A 60 -15.20 -6.79 10.80
N ALA A 61 -15.57 -6.44 12.04
CA ALA A 61 -15.99 -5.09 12.42
C ALA A 61 -14.82 -4.10 12.35
N ASP A 62 -13.64 -4.49 12.86
CA ASP A 62 -12.42 -3.69 12.76
C ASP A 62 -12.02 -3.48 11.30
N ALA A 63 -12.06 -4.53 10.47
CA ALA A 63 -11.75 -4.42 9.04
C ALA A 63 -12.70 -3.45 8.31
N SER A 64 -13.98 -3.46 8.67
CA SER A 64 -14.99 -2.53 8.12
C SER A 64 -14.74 -1.07 8.55
N LEU A 65 -14.34 -0.86 9.80
CA LEU A 65 -13.95 0.45 10.32
C LEU A 65 -12.70 0.96 9.60
N VAL A 66 -11.68 0.12 9.44
CA VAL A 66 -10.44 0.46 8.72
C VAL A 66 -10.75 0.87 7.30
N HIS A 67 -11.56 0.10 6.58
CA HIS A 67 -11.96 0.45 5.23
C HIS A 67 -12.64 1.84 5.15
N THR A 68 -13.45 2.18 6.16
CA THR A 68 -14.08 3.51 6.25
C THR A 68 -13.04 4.61 6.44
N ILE A 69 -12.08 4.42 7.35
CA ILE A 69 -11.00 5.39 7.59
C ILE A 69 -10.12 5.57 6.35
N LEU A 70 -9.74 4.46 5.69
CA LEU A 70 -8.84 4.50 4.53
C LEU A 70 -9.43 5.23 3.32
N LYS A 71 -10.78 5.23 3.18
CA LYS A 71 -11.47 5.97 2.11
C LYS A 71 -11.28 7.49 2.21
N ASP A 72 -11.15 8.00 3.43
CA ASP A 72 -11.05 9.42 3.69
C ASP A 72 -9.60 9.92 3.74
N LEU A 73 -8.61 9.04 3.54
CA LEU A 73 -7.22 9.43 3.51
C LEU A 73 -6.89 10.24 2.25
N PRO A 74 -6.07 11.31 2.37
CA PRO A 74 -5.64 12.12 1.23
C PRO A 74 -4.53 11.40 0.43
N VAL A 75 -4.88 10.27 -0.21
CA VAL A 75 -3.99 9.45 -1.02
C VAL A 75 -4.36 9.51 -2.50
N GLY A 76 -3.36 9.67 -3.37
CA GLY A 76 -3.52 9.61 -4.82
C GLY A 76 -2.75 8.41 -5.39
N ALA A 77 -3.39 7.58 -6.19
CA ALA A 77 -2.70 6.50 -6.89
C ALA A 77 -1.91 7.08 -8.07
N ASP A 78 -0.60 6.80 -8.11
CA ASP A 78 0.20 7.06 -9.30
C ASP A 78 0.14 5.84 -10.21
N SER A 79 -0.75 5.89 -11.20
CA SER A 79 -0.97 4.78 -12.13
C SER A 79 0.05 4.81 -13.25
N VAL A 80 0.88 3.77 -13.35
CA VAL A 80 1.71 3.54 -14.54
C VAL A 80 0.85 2.89 -15.63
N SER A 81 0.85 3.46 -16.83
CA SER A 81 0.17 2.84 -17.98
C SER A 81 0.80 1.49 -18.33
N VAL A 82 -0.01 0.58 -18.88
CA VAL A 82 0.47 -0.74 -19.32
C VAL A 82 1.66 -0.60 -20.28
N ASP A 83 1.58 0.33 -21.24
CA ASP A 83 2.67 0.56 -22.20
C ASP A 83 3.95 1.09 -21.53
N ALA A 84 3.80 2.05 -20.62
CA ALA A 84 4.94 2.61 -19.88
C ALA A 84 5.63 1.56 -18.99
N ALA A 85 4.89 0.59 -18.45
CA ALA A 85 5.43 -0.50 -17.66
C ALA A 85 6.06 -1.61 -18.54
N LEU A 86 5.34 -2.07 -19.57
CA LEU A 86 5.73 -3.25 -20.34
C LEU A 86 6.92 -2.99 -21.27
N GLY A 87 7.02 -1.82 -21.91
CA GLY A 87 8.08 -1.54 -22.88
C GLY A 87 9.51 -1.75 -22.31
N PRO A 88 9.85 -1.12 -21.17
CA PRO A 88 11.14 -1.34 -20.51
C PRO A 88 11.35 -2.79 -20.07
N ILE A 89 10.33 -3.44 -19.48
CA ILE A 89 10.42 -4.83 -19.00
C ILE A 89 10.68 -5.79 -20.16
N LEU A 90 9.93 -5.66 -21.25
CA LEU A 90 10.10 -6.49 -22.45
C LEU A 90 11.49 -6.32 -23.07
N THR A 91 12.04 -5.09 -23.05
CA THR A 91 13.42 -4.85 -23.48
C THR A 91 14.41 -5.62 -22.62
N VAL A 92 14.32 -5.52 -21.29
CA VAL A 92 15.20 -6.26 -20.37
C VAL A 92 15.11 -7.77 -20.57
N VAL A 93 13.89 -8.30 -20.69
CA VAL A 93 13.66 -9.73 -20.91
C VAL A 93 14.26 -10.19 -22.23
N ARG A 94 14.06 -9.46 -23.33
CA ARG A 94 14.62 -9.80 -24.65
C ARG A 94 16.15 -9.80 -24.65
N THR A 95 16.79 -8.80 -24.03
CA THR A 95 18.26 -8.72 -23.93
C THR A 95 18.86 -9.86 -23.12
N ARG A 96 18.15 -10.36 -22.09
CA ARG A 96 18.63 -11.45 -21.24
C ARG A 96 18.26 -12.84 -21.78
N ALA A 97 17.12 -12.97 -22.45
CA ALA A 97 16.68 -14.22 -23.07
C ALA A 97 17.50 -14.59 -24.32
N GLN A 98 18.14 -13.63 -24.99
CA GLN A 98 19.06 -13.89 -26.11
C GLN A 98 20.47 -14.35 -25.67
N ARG A 99 20.72 -14.52 -24.36
CA ARG A 99 22.01 -14.96 -23.80
C ARG A 99 21.97 -16.39 -23.22
N ILE A 100 20.97 -17.18 -23.58
CA ILE A 100 20.89 -18.62 -23.29
C ILE A 100 21.00 -19.36 -24.62
#